data_AF-A7FAB5-F1
#
_entry.id   AF-A7FAB5-F1
#
_cell.length_a   1.000
_cell.length_b   1.000
_cell.length_c   1.000
_cell.angle_alpha   90.00
_cell.angle_beta   90.00
_cell.angle_gamma   90.00
#
_symmetry.space_group_name_H-M   'P 1'
#
loop_
_entity.id
_entity.type
_entity.pdbx_description
1 polymer ?
#
loop_
_entity_poly.entity_id
_entity_poly.type
_entity_poly.pdbx_seq_one_letter_code
_entity_poly.pdbx_strand_id
1 'polypeptide(L)' 'MKNYDFQEKLFPISDPIESYFECISTCDIKDGNCISRCVEILKENDV' A
#
# COMPACT_ATOMS: atom_id res chain seq x y z
N MET A 1 -22.50 6.32 -10.14
CA MET A 1 -21.62 5.15 -9.94
C MET A 1 -20.78 4.98 -11.19
N LYS A 2 -19.47 5.24 -11.11
CA LYS A 2 -18.56 4.99 -12.23
C LYS A 2 -17.96 3.61 -12.02
N ASN A 3 -18.33 2.69 -12.90
CA ASN A 3 -17.80 1.34 -12.98
C ASN A 3 -16.35 1.43 -13.47
N TYR A 4 -15.41 0.93 -12.68
CA TYR A 4 -14.03 0.69 -13.11
C TYR A 4 -13.90 -0.79 -13.40
N ASP A 5 -14.43 -1.21 -14.54
CA ASP A 5 -14.04 -2.46 -15.18
C ASP A 5 -12.89 -2.13 -16.13
N PHE A 6 -11.64 -2.35 -15.71
CA PHE A 6 -10.50 -2.32 -16.62
C PHE A 6 -9.48 -3.41 -16.25
N GLN A 7 -9.71 -4.58 -16.85
CA GLN A 7 -8.74 -5.50 -17.43
C GLN A 7 -8.02 -6.51 -16.52
N GLU A 8 -8.32 -7.78 -16.80
CA GLU A 8 -7.41 -8.91 -16.67
C GLU A 8 -6.00 -8.56 -17.20
N LYS A 9 -5.08 -8.27 -16.29
CA LYS A 9 -3.64 -8.45 -16.51
C LYS A 9 -3.05 -8.99 -15.22
N LEU A 10 -2.71 -10.27 -15.23
CA LEU A 10 -1.88 -10.92 -14.22
C LEU A 10 -0.54 -10.20 -14.14
N PHE A 11 -0.42 -9.26 -13.22
CA PHE A 11 0.81 -8.93 -12.53
C PHE A 11 0.39 -8.60 -11.10
N PRO A 12 0.88 -9.30 -10.06
CA PRO A 12 0.79 -8.76 -8.71
C PRO A 12 1.76 -7.57 -8.65
N ILE A 13 1.40 -6.48 -9.34
CA ILE A 13 1.95 -5.16 -9.03
C ILE A 13 1.24 -4.84 -7.73
N SER A 14 1.87 -5.21 -6.61
CA SER A 14 1.35 -4.93 -5.29
C SER A 14 1.03 -3.43 -5.26
N ASP A 15 -0.24 -3.06 -5.20
CA ASP A 15 -0.61 -1.65 -5.13
C ASP A 15 0.08 -1.11 -3.87
N PRO A 16 0.95 -0.08 -3.98
CA PRO A 16 1.65 0.48 -2.83
C PRO A 16 0.70 0.93 -1.73
N ILE A 17 -0.51 1.35 -2.11
CA ILE A 17 -1.58 1.74 -1.20
C ILE A 17 -2.13 0.50 -0.47
N GLU A 18 -2.39 -0.60 -1.19
CA GLU A 18 -2.84 -1.86 -0.59
C GLU A 18 -1.78 -2.44 0.34
N SER A 19 -0.52 -2.39 -0.08
CA SER A 19 0.65 -2.82 0.69
C SER A 19 0.84 -1.99 1.97
N TYR A 20 0.61 -0.67 1.89
CA TYR A 20 0.58 0.21 3.06
C TYR A 20 -0.54 -0.18 4.03
N PHE A 21 -1.74 -0.45 3.53
CA PHE A 21 -2.88 -0.85 4.37
C PHE A 21 -2.66 -2.20 5.05
N GLU A 22 -2.06 -3.17 4.36
CA GLU A 22 -1.64 -4.42 4.96
C GLU A 22 -0.61 -4.18 6.06
N CYS A 23 0.44 -3.40 5.79
CA CYS A 23 1.48 -3.07 6.76
C CYS A 23 0.92 -2.37 8.01
N ILE A 24 0.16 -1.29 7.84
CA ILE A 24 -0.33 -0.47 8.96
C ILE A 24 -1.34 -1.23 9.82
N SER A 25 -2.07 -2.19 9.24
CA SER A 25 -3.01 -3.05 9.98
C SER A 25 -2.33 -3.91 11.04
N THR A 26 -1.02 -4.15 10.90
CA THR A 26 -0.21 -4.93 11.84
C THR A 26 0.54 -4.08 12.87
N CYS A 27 0.53 -2.75 12.73
CA CYS A 27 1.24 -1.83 13.62
C CYS A 27 0.40 -1.43 14.84
N ASP A 28 1.07 -1.25 15.98
CA ASP A 28 0.54 -0.38 17.04
C ASP A 28 0.72 1.08 16.59
N ILE A 29 -0.34 1.88 16.69
CA ILE A 29 -0.31 3.31 16.33
C ILE A 29 0.68 4.13 17.18
N LYS A 30 1.11 3.60 18.33
CA LYS A 30 2.14 4.21 19.18
C LYS A 30 3.55 3.82 18.77
N ASP A 31 3.72 2.78 17.95
CA ASP A 31 5.02 2.39 17.41
C ASP A 31 5.33 3.23 16.15
N GLY A 32 5.92 4.40 16.40
CA GLY A 32 6.35 5.30 15.34
C GLY A 32 7.37 4.70 14.37
N ASN A 33 8.13 3.68 14.77
CA ASN A 33 9.05 2.99 13.86
C ASN A 33 8.28 2.10 12.89
N CYS A 34 7.25 1.39 13.39
CA CYS A 34 6.37 0.58 12.55
C CYS A 34 5.67 1.44 11.48
N ILE A 35 5.08 2.57 11.90
CA ILE A 35 4.42 3.52 10.99
C ILE A 35 5.42 4.05 9.94
N SER A 36 6.62 4.45 10.36
CA SER A 36 7.64 5.00 9.46
C SER A 36 8.02 4.02 8.36
N ARG A 37 8.19 2.74 8.69
CA ARG A 37 8.47 1.67 7.71
C ARG A 37 7.30 1.45 6.74
N CYS A 38 6.06 1.51 7.21
CA CYS A 38 4.91 1.40 6.32
C CYS A 38 4.83 2.58 5.35
N VAL A 39 5.15 3.80 5.79
CA VAL A 39 5.14 4.99 4.93
C VAL A 39 6.21 4.94 3.82
N GLU A 40 7.32 4.22 4.04
CA GLU A 40 8.35 4.03 3.00
C GLU A 40 7.83 3.27 1.78
N ILE A 41 6.88 2.35 1.95
CA ILE A 41 6.21 1.60 0.86
C ILE A 41 5.59 2.56 -0.17
N LEU A 42 5.05 3.68 0.29
CA LEU A 42 4.41 4.67 -0.58
C LEU A 42 5.43 5.49 -1.39
N LYS A 43 6.70 5.56 -0.96
CA LYS A 43 7.73 6.39 -1.60
C LYS A 43 8.40 5.72 -2.80
N GLU A 44 8.31 4.40 -2.92
CA GLU A 44 8.97 3.63 -3.99
C GLU A 44 8.38 3.89 -5.40
N ASN A 45 7.31 4.68 -5.51
CA ASN A 45 6.60 4.94 -6.77
C ASN A 45 6.77 6.37 -7.32
N ASP A 46 7.51 7.23 -6.62
CA ASP A 46 7.78 8.62 -7.00
C ASP A 46 9.18 8.80 -7.66
N VAL A 47 9.72 7.78 -8.34
CA VAL A 47 11.02 7.84 -9.05
C VAL A 47 10.88 7.55 -10.53
#